data_AF-A0A967HA35-F1
#
_entry.id   AF-A0A967HA35-F1
#
_cell.length_a   1.000
_cell.length_b   1.000
_cell.length_c   1.000
_cell.angle_alpha   90.00
_cell.angle_beta   90.00
_cell.angle_gamma   90.00
#
_symmetry.space_group_name_H-M   'P 1'
#
loop_
_entity.id
_entity.type
_entity.pdbx_description
1 polymer ?
#
loop_
_entity_poly.entity_id
_entity_poly.type
_entity_poly.pdbx_seq_one_letter_code
_entity_poly.pdbx_strand_id
1 'polypeptide(L)'
;LGVLDRVLRRAVVDPLDHRHINHAVPEFGPGGLVPTTENLLAWAWPRIAGELPEGVRLHRLRLHEDEALHVDYFGGETGSPP
;
A
#
# COMPACT_ATOMS: atom_id res chain seq x y z
N LEU A 1 -20.16 -0.77 5.43
CA LEU A 1 -18.84 -1.42 5.22
C LEU A 1 -18.14 -1.01 3.91
N GLY A 2 -18.83 -0.84 2.77
CA GLY A 2 -18.15 -0.70 1.46
C GLY A 2 -17.40 0.60 1.12
N VAL A 3 -17.14 1.52 2.05
CA VAL A 3 -16.32 2.72 1.73
C VAL A 3 -14.85 2.33 1.66
N LEU A 4 -14.35 1.61 2.67
CA LEU A 4 -12.95 1.17 2.72
C LEU A 4 -12.63 0.22 1.56
N ASP A 5 -13.51 -0.74 1.28
CA ASP A 5 -13.32 -1.69 0.17
C ASP A 5 -13.18 -0.97 -1.18
N ARG A 6 -13.97 0.08 -1.41
CA ARG A 6 -13.86 0.90 -2.64
C ARG A 6 -12.55 1.67 -2.70
N VAL A 7 -12.11 2.25 -1.58
CA VAL A 7 -10.82 2.94 -1.49
C VAL A 7 -9.68 1.97 -1.79
N LEU A 8 -9.66 0.81 -1.14
CA LEU A 8 -8.63 -0.22 -1.37
C LEU A 8 -8.63 -0.69 -2.82
N ARG A 9 -9.82 -0.94 -3.39
CA ARG A 9 -9.98 -1.38 -4.77
C ARG A 9 -9.37 -0.36 -5.74
N ARG A 10 -9.76 0.90 -5.63
CA ARG A 10 -9.33 1.96 -6.53
C ARG A 10 -7.87 2.35 -6.35
N ALA A 11 -7.42 2.50 -5.10
CA ALA A 11 -6.10 3.03 -4.78
C ALA A 11 -4.98 1.99 -4.94
N VAL A 12 -5.29 0.70 -4.81
CA VAL A 12 -4.29 -0.38 -4.75
C VAL A 12 -4.58 -1.53 -5.71
N VAL A 13 -5.79 -2.10 -5.67
CA VAL A 13 -6.09 -3.32 -6.43
C VAL A 13 -6.12 -3.05 -7.93
N ASP A 14 -6.95 -2.12 -8.40
CA ASP A 14 -7.15 -1.87 -9.84
C ASP A 14 -5.86 -1.44 -10.57
N PRO A 15 -4.92 -0.67 -9.97
CA PRO A 15 -3.62 -0.39 -10.58
C PRO A 15 -2.73 -1.62 -10.77
N LEU A 16 -2.84 -2.63 -9.90
CA LEU A 16 -1.93 -3.78 -9.83
C LEU A 16 -2.54 -5.08 -10.40
N ASP A 17 -3.86 -5.17 -10.46
CA ASP A 17 -4.60 -6.39 -10.80
C ASP A 17 -4.20 -6.95 -12.18
N HIS A 18 -3.79 -8.22 -12.20
CA HIS A 18 -3.33 -8.95 -13.39
C HIS A 18 -2.20 -8.26 -14.20
N ARG A 19 -1.37 -7.44 -13.53
CA ARG A 19 -0.25 -6.75 -14.17
C ARG A 19 1.08 -7.10 -13.53
N HIS A 20 2.13 -7.01 -14.33
CA HIS A 20 3.48 -7.05 -13.81
C HIS A 20 3.80 -5.71 -13.15
N ILE A 21 4.10 -5.72 -11.84
CA ILE A 21 4.23 -4.51 -11.01
C ILE A 21 5.20 -3.49 -11.61
N ASN A 22 6.35 -3.93 -12.10
CA ASN A 22 7.36 -3.06 -12.75
C ASN A 22 6.87 -2.32 -14.00
N HIS A 23 5.78 -2.77 -14.62
CA HIS A 23 5.16 -2.10 -15.77
C HIS A 23 3.89 -1.34 -15.37
N ALA A 24 3.24 -1.76 -14.28
CA ALA A 24 2.00 -1.19 -13.79
C ALA A 24 2.22 0.13 -13.02
N VAL A 25 3.35 0.23 -12.34
CA VAL A 25 3.68 1.32 -11.43
C VAL A 25 5.01 1.93 -11.85
N PRO A 26 5.03 3.21 -12.28
CA PRO A 26 6.25 3.89 -12.71
C PRO A 26 7.38 3.84 -11.69
N GLU A 27 7.07 3.93 -10.39
CA GLU A 27 8.04 3.89 -9.29
C GLU A 27 8.81 2.56 -9.19
N PHE A 28 8.26 1.48 -9.74
CA PHE A 28 8.88 0.15 -9.77
C PHE A 28 9.44 -0.22 -11.16
N GLY A 29 9.46 0.74 -12.09
CA GLY A 29 10.00 0.55 -13.43
C GLY A 29 11.53 0.41 -13.47
N PRO A 30 12.12 0.27 -14.68
CA PRO A 30 13.57 0.18 -14.84
C PRO A 30 14.32 1.34 -14.19
N GLY A 31 15.25 1.04 -13.28
CA GLY A 31 15.98 2.05 -12.50
C GLY A 31 15.22 2.61 -11.29
N GLY A 32 14.01 2.14 -11.03
CA GLY A 32 13.20 2.46 -9.87
C GLY A 32 13.44 1.53 -8.68
N LEU A 33 12.49 1.51 -7.74
CA LEU A 33 12.53 0.67 -6.55
C LEU A 33 12.23 -0.79 -6.89
N VAL A 34 12.81 -1.71 -6.12
CA VAL A 34 12.41 -3.12 -6.17
C VAL A 34 11.02 -3.25 -5.54
N PRO A 35 10.04 -3.93 -6.16
CA PRO A 35 8.68 -4.06 -5.65
C PRO A 35 8.59 -5.09 -4.50
N THR A 36 9.33 -4.86 -3.41
CA THR A 36 9.21 -5.67 -2.19
C THR A 36 7.90 -5.36 -1.47
N THR A 37 7.50 -6.24 -0.55
CA THR A 37 6.29 -6.10 0.27
C THR A 37 6.29 -4.78 1.06
N GLU A 38 7.44 -4.34 1.60
CA GLU A 38 7.62 -3.05 2.27
C GLU A 38 7.41 -1.87 1.32
N ASN A 39 8.03 -1.92 0.13
CA ASN A 39 7.95 -0.83 -0.84
C ASN A 39 6.53 -0.70 -1.44
N LEU A 40 5.83 -1.82 -1.61
CA LEU A 40 4.42 -1.84 -1.99
C LEU A 40 3.52 -1.19 -0.93
N LEU A 41 3.77 -1.47 0.35
CA LEU A 41 3.03 -0.85 1.44
C LEU A 41 3.32 0.65 1.56
N ALA A 42 4.58 1.06 1.41
CA ALA A 42 4.98 2.47 1.39
C ALA A 42 4.36 3.22 0.19
N TRP A 43 4.28 2.56 -0.97
CA TRP A 43 3.60 3.08 -2.16
C TRP A 43 2.08 3.19 -1.97
N ALA A 44 1.44 2.20 -1.36
CA ALA A 44 0.00 2.15 -1.15
C ALA A 44 -0.49 3.13 -0.07
N TRP A 45 0.30 3.36 0.98
CA TRP A 45 -0.07 4.19 2.13
C TRP A 45 -0.60 5.58 1.78
N PRO A 46 0.15 6.46 1.07
CA PRO A 46 -0.34 7.79 0.75
C PRO A 46 -1.58 7.77 -0.17
N ARG A 47 -1.71 6.73 -1.00
CA ARG A 47 -2.86 6.56 -1.91
C ARG A 47 -4.14 6.24 -1.14
N ILE A 48 -4.06 5.32 -0.18
CA ILE A 48 -5.19 4.98 0.70
C ILE A 48 -5.51 6.17 1.60
N ALA A 49 -4.49 6.73 2.27
CA ALA A 49 -4.68 7.82 3.23
C ALA A 49 -5.33 9.05 2.59
N GLY A 50 -4.98 9.39 1.35
CA GLY A 50 -5.56 10.51 0.61
C GLY A 50 -7.02 10.32 0.18
N GLU A 51 -7.55 9.10 0.20
CA GLU A 51 -8.94 8.79 -0.16
C GLU A 51 -9.83 8.49 1.06
N LEU A 52 -9.27 8.49 2.29
CA LEU A 52 -10.05 8.31 3.50
C LEU A 52 -10.92 9.54 3.82
N PRO A 53 -12.11 9.35 4.40
CA PRO A 53 -12.96 10.46 4.82
C PRO A 53 -12.28 11.38 5.85
N GLU A 54 -12.74 12.63 5.91
CA GLU A 54 -12.27 13.57 6.92
C GLU A 54 -12.47 13.04 8.34
N GLY A 55 -11.47 13.25 9.21
CA GLY A 55 -11.45 12.74 10.57
C GLY A 55 -11.08 11.25 10.71
N VAL A 56 -10.92 10.51 9.60
CA VAL A 56 -10.44 9.13 9.60
C VAL A 56 -8.93 9.11 9.35
N ARG A 57 -8.21 8.28 10.11
CA ARG A 57 -6.75 8.10 9.95
C ARG A 57 -6.41 6.65 9.67
N LEU A 58 -5.52 6.46 8.70
CA LEU A 58 -4.91 5.17 8.43
C LEU A 58 -3.93 4.84 9.57
N HIS A 59 -4.16 3.74 10.26
CA HIS A 59 -3.31 3.32 11.39
C HIS A 59 -2.26 2.29 10.98
N ARG A 60 -2.64 1.29 10.20
CA ARG A 60 -1.77 0.18 9.80
C ARG A 60 -2.21 -0.39 8.47
N LEU A 61 -1.25 -0.70 7.61
CA LEU A 61 -1.44 -1.58 6.46
C LEU A 61 -0.68 -2.88 6.71
N ARG A 62 -1.27 -4.00 6.29
CA ARG A 62 -0.59 -5.29 6.24
C ARG A 62 -0.71 -5.88 4.87
N LEU A 63 0.41 -6.31 4.33
CA LEU A 63 0.46 -7.07 3.09
C LEU A 63 0.98 -8.47 3.41
N HIS A 64 0.18 -9.47 3.02
CA HIS A 64 0.54 -10.88 3.08
C HIS A 64 1.11 -11.26 1.72
N GLU A 65 2.37 -11.67 1.69
CA GLU A 65 2.98 -12.25 0.49
C GLU A 65 2.55 -13.71 0.34
N ASP A 66 2.50 -14.42 1.48
CA ASP A 66 1.91 -15.75 1.61
C ASP A 66 1.24 -15.91 2.99
N GLU A 67 0.91 -17.14 3.36
CA GLU A 67 0.24 -17.47 4.63
C GLU A 67 1.12 -17.21 5.87
N ALA A 68 2.45 -17.35 5.73
CA ALA A 68 3.42 -17.21 6.81
C ALA A 68 4.14 -15.86 6.79
N LEU A 69 4.30 -15.24 5.61
CA LEU A 69 5.05 -14.02 5.38
C LEU A 69 4.11 -12.83 5.19
N HIS A 70 4.22 -11.88 6.12
CA HIS A 70 3.52 -10.61 6.04
C HIS A 70 4.39 -9.48 6.57
N VAL A 71 4.10 -8.27 6.10
CA VAL A 71 4.73 -7.04 6.56
C VAL A 71 3.65 -6.09 7.05
N ASP A 72 3.92 -5.43 8.18
CA ASP A 72 3.14 -4.30 8.67
C ASP A 72 3.83 -2.98 8.35
N TYR A 73 3.04 -1.98 7.97
CA TYR A 73 3.50 -0.62 7.72
C TYR A 73 2.60 0.38 8.42
N PHE A 74 3.21 1.35 9.09
CA PHE A 74 2.56 2.34 9.96
C PHE A 74 2.77 3.79 9.49
N GLY A 75 3.07 4.01 8.20
CA GLY A 75 3.20 5.35 7.64
C GLY A 75 4.60 5.96 7.66
N GLY A 76 5.62 5.15 7.97
CA GLY A 76 7.02 5.58 7.87
C GLY A 76 7.45 6.56 8.97
N GLU A 77 6.77 6.58 10.13
CA GLU A 77 7.25 7.34 11.27
C GLU A 77 8.59 6.78 11.73
N THR A 78 9.66 7.55 11.49
CA THR A 78 10.94 7.39 12.19
C THR A 78 10.73 7.78 13.65
N GLY A 79 10.08 6.92 14.43
CA GLY A 79 9.76 7.17 15.83
C GLY A 79 9.18 5.91 16.44
N SER A 80 9.92 5.33 17.39
CA SER A 80 9.46 4.22 18.23
C SER A 80 8.02 4.44 18.71
N PRO A 81 7.16 3.41 18.69
CA PRO A 81 5.85 3.52 19.34
C PRO A 81 6.05 3.79 20.85
N PRO A 82 5.11 4.52 21.50
CA PRO A 82 5.08 4.65 22.96
C PRO A 82 4.80 3.32 23.66
#